data_AF-A0A812N5F4-F1
#
_entry.id   AF-A0A812N5F4-F1
#
_cell.length_a   1.000
_cell.length_b   1.000
_cell.length_c   1.000
_cell.angle_alpha   90.00
_cell.angle_beta   90.00
_cell.angle_gamma   90.00
#
_symmetry.space_group_name_H-M   'P 1'
#
loop_
_entity.id
_entity.type
_entity.pdbx_description
1 polymer ?
#
loop_
_entity_poly.entity_id
_entity_poly.type
_entity_poly.pdbx_seq_one_letter_code
_entity_poly.pdbx_strand_id
1 'polypeptide(L)'
;MDSDADWLLAVSAEDMVQWIASKRLKVITLGSPMRHILLVADSNATVYAMDARCGHRGGPLESGDMEDLPGVGLCIRCPWHGRRFQVESGHEVVGGSLRPSQRTFPTEIRNGALFVRINPACDSVPSDSYAETEAAGNIRTQASSSLSLWLDGCDHQAFGVTGEVAAAASTPPSAHSSDYIADEFLF
;
A
#
# COMPACT_ATOMS: atom_id res chain seq x y z
N MET A 1 -4.09 -8.35 22.22
CA MET A 1 -2.99 -9.10 21.59
C MET A 1 -3.30 -9.13 20.12
N ASP A 2 -2.58 -8.33 19.34
CA ASP A 2 -2.71 -8.23 17.89
C ASP A 2 -2.24 -9.58 17.31
N SER A 3 -3.16 -10.48 17.01
CA SER A 3 -2.79 -11.81 16.54
C SER A 3 -2.32 -11.74 15.09
N ASP A 4 -1.27 -12.46 14.74
CA ASP A 4 -0.78 -12.62 13.36
C ASP A 4 -1.85 -13.11 12.35
N ALA A 5 -3.02 -13.56 12.84
CA ALA A 5 -4.13 -14.07 12.04
C ALA A 5 -4.75 -13.05 11.05
N ASP A 6 -4.53 -11.75 11.24
CA ASP A 6 -5.10 -10.71 10.37
C ASP A 6 -4.16 -10.22 9.26
N TRP A 7 -2.89 -10.62 9.29
CA TRP A 7 -1.87 -10.19 8.34
C TRP A 7 -1.79 -11.17 7.16
N LEU A 8 -2.11 -10.68 5.96
CA LEU A 8 -2.10 -11.47 4.73
C LEU A 8 -0.88 -11.12 3.89
N LEU A 9 -0.20 -12.14 3.35
CA LEU A 9 0.87 -11.95 2.38
C LEU A 9 0.31 -11.26 1.13
N ALA A 10 0.82 -10.07 0.83
CA ALA A 10 0.39 -9.23 -0.28
C ALA A 10 1.36 -9.28 -1.47
N VAL A 11 2.66 -9.25 -1.19
CA VAL A 11 3.72 -9.33 -2.21
C VAL A 11 4.88 -10.14 -1.66
N SER A 12 5.38 -11.11 -2.43
CA SER A 12 6.55 -11.91 -2.05
C SER A 12 7.82 -11.05 -2.01
N ALA A 13 8.85 -11.48 -1.29
CA ALA A 13 10.12 -10.75 -1.23
C ALA A 13 10.79 -10.60 -2.61
N GLU A 14 10.66 -11.61 -3.47
CA GLU A 14 11.18 -11.58 -4.83
C GLU A 14 10.43 -10.55 -5.70
N ASP A 15 9.10 -10.53 -5.59
CA ASP A 15 8.24 -9.63 -6.37
C ASP A 15 8.33 -8.17 -5.89
N MET A 16 8.71 -7.92 -4.64
CA MET A 16 8.80 -6.57 -4.07
C MET A 16 9.80 -5.71 -4.83
N VAL A 17 10.99 -6.25 -5.10
CA VAL A 17 12.06 -5.51 -5.81
C VAL A 17 11.64 -5.21 -7.25
N GLN A 18 11.08 -6.20 -7.94
CA GLN A 18 10.61 -6.05 -9.33
C GLN A 18 9.45 -5.06 -9.44
N TRP A 19 8.53 -5.10 -8.49
CA TRP A 19 7.38 -4.20 -8.45
C TRP A 19 7.82 -2.75 -8.23
N ILE A 20 8.59 -2.46 -7.17
CA ILE A 20 8.99 -1.09 -6.83
C ILE A 20 9.84 -0.48 -7.96
N ALA A 21 10.69 -1.27 -8.62
CA ALA A 21 11.51 -0.83 -9.73
C ALA A 21 10.73 -0.53 -11.02
N SER A 22 9.58 -1.17 -11.24
CA SER A 22 8.81 -1.05 -12.49
C SER A 22 7.73 0.03 -12.42
N LYS A 23 6.79 -0.12 -11.49
CA LYS A 23 5.65 0.78 -11.33
C LYS A 23 5.30 0.84 -9.85
N ARG A 24 5.49 2.00 -9.23
CA ARG A 24 5.21 2.28 -7.81
C ARG A 24 3.72 2.15 -7.39
N LEU A 25 2.85 1.73 -8.31
CA LEU A 25 1.42 1.44 -8.09
C LEU A 25 1.11 -0.01 -8.52
N LYS A 26 0.48 -0.80 -7.65
CA LYS A 26 0.07 -2.19 -7.95
C LYS A 26 -1.26 -2.51 -7.30
N VAL A 27 -2.19 -3.07 -8.07
CA VAL A 27 -3.45 -3.58 -7.52
C VAL A 27 -3.29 -5.06 -7.18
N ILE A 28 -3.76 -5.43 -6.00
CA ILE A 28 -3.89 -6.80 -5.54
C ILE A 28 -5.32 -7.06 -5.12
N THR A 29 -5.68 -8.33 -4.97
CA THR A 29 -6.96 -8.72 -4.36
C THR A 29 -6.66 -9.60 -3.15
N LEU A 30 -7.11 -9.17 -1.97
CA LEU A 30 -6.87 -9.85 -0.70
C LEU A 30 -8.12 -9.85 0.18
N GLY A 31 -8.10 -10.71 1.21
CA GLY A 31 -9.14 -10.77 2.24
C GLY A 31 -10.34 -11.63 1.90
N SER A 32 -11.22 -11.77 2.89
CA SER A 32 -12.53 -12.40 2.79
C SER A 32 -13.54 -11.55 3.60
N PRO A 33 -14.48 -10.83 2.96
CA PRO A 33 -14.69 -10.76 1.51
C PRO A 33 -13.48 -10.14 0.78
N MET A 34 -13.30 -10.54 -0.48
CA MET A 34 -12.20 -10.04 -1.31
C MET A 34 -12.36 -8.54 -1.55
N ARG A 35 -11.25 -7.81 -1.45
CA ARG A 35 -11.15 -6.38 -1.77
C ARG A 35 -10.03 -6.14 -2.77
N HIS A 36 -10.26 -5.23 -3.72
CA HIS A 36 -9.20 -4.70 -4.57
C HIS A 36 -8.45 -3.58 -3.85
N ILE A 37 -7.15 -3.79 -3.64
CA ILE A 37 -6.29 -2.90 -2.85
C ILE A 37 -5.21 -2.37 -3.77
N LEU A 38 -5.08 -1.04 -3.80
CA LEU A 38 -3.95 -0.35 -4.41
C LEU A 38 -2.81 -0.27 -3.39
N LEU A 39 -1.69 -0.87 -3.76
CA LEU A 39 -0.40 -0.65 -3.13
C LEU A 39 0.30 0.55 -3.77
N VAL A 40 0.84 1.43 -2.93
CA VAL A 40 1.60 2.61 -3.34
C VAL A 40 2.97 2.57 -2.66
N ALA A 41 4.05 2.63 -3.45
CA ALA A 41 5.40 2.79 -2.93
C ALA A 41 5.84 4.26 -3.05
N ASP A 42 6.37 4.85 -1.97
CA ASP A 42 7.02 6.16 -2.03
C ASP A 42 8.43 6.06 -2.66
N SER A 43 9.18 7.18 -2.69
CA SER A 43 10.57 7.18 -3.19
C SER A 43 11.57 6.52 -2.23
N ASN A 44 11.17 6.30 -0.98
CA ASN A 44 11.96 5.69 0.08
C ASN A 44 11.60 4.20 0.28
N ALA A 45 10.82 3.62 -0.63
CA ALA A 45 10.29 2.26 -0.55
C ALA A 45 9.33 2.01 0.65
N THR A 46 8.79 3.06 1.26
CA THR A 46 7.64 2.96 2.17
C THR A 46 6.42 2.52 1.37
N VAL A 47 5.72 1.50 1.85
CA VAL A 47 4.54 0.96 1.16
C VAL A 47 3.26 1.27 1.92
N TYR A 48 2.29 1.82 1.21
CA TYR A 48 0.95 2.11 1.67
C TYR A 48 -0.06 1.22 0.95
N ALA A 49 -1.17 0.91 1.60
CA ALA A 49 -2.26 0.15 1.02
C ALA A 49 -3.58 0.88 1.23
N MET A 50 -4.37 1.04 0.16
CA MET A 50 -5.69 1.67 0.19
C MET A 50 -6.65 0.98 -0.78
N ASP A 51 -7.97 1.17 -0.63
CA ASP A 51 -8.94 0.65 -1.60
C ASP A 51 -8.56 1.14 -3.02
N ALA A 52 -8.63 0.27 -4.04
CA ALA A 52 -8.21 0.61 -5.41
C ALA A 52 -9.21 1.54 -6.14
N ARG A 53 -10.45 1.61 -5.66
CA ARG A 53 -11.54 2.40 -6.23
C ARG A 53 -11.79 3.64 -5.40
N CYS A 54 -11.75 4.83 -6.00
CA CYS A 54 -11.84 6.07 -5.24
C CYS A 54 -13.20 6.24 -4.54
N GLY A 55 -13.20 6.74 -3.30
CA GLY A 55 -14.42 6.98 -2.50
C GLY A 55 -15.37 8.03 -3.05
N HIS A 56 -14.95 8.82 -4.05
CA HIS A 56 -15.81 9.81 -4.69
C HIS A 56 -16.85 9.17 -5.62
N ARG A 57 -16.37 8.37 -6.61
CA ARG A 57 -17.20 7.80 -7.68
C ARG A 57 -16.69 6.45 -8.21
N GLY A 58 -15.82 5.74 -7.48
CA GLY A 58 -15.30 4.43 -7.88
C GLY A 58 -14.23 4.45 -8.97
N GLY A 59 -13.54 5.57 -9.16
CA GLY A 59 -12.50 5.69 -10.20
C GLY A 59 -11.27 4.84 -9.91
N PRO A 60 -10.62 4.26 -10.94
CA PRO A 60 -9.44 3.39 -10.81
C PRO A 60 -8.22 4.21 -10.38
N LEU A 61 -7.83 4.12 -9.11
CA LEU A 61 -6.69 4.86 -8.58
C LEU A 61 -5.35 4.36 -9.14
N GLU A 62 -5.28 3.12 -9.63
CA GLU A 62 -4.10 2.52 -10.27
C GLU A 62 -3.72 3.15 -11.62
N SER A 63 -4.67 3.90 -12.20
CA SER A 63 -4.50 4.71 -13.40
C SER A 63 -4.37 6.20 -13.08
N GLY A 64 -4.25 6.55 -11.79
CA GLY A 64 -4.04 7.91 -11.32
C GLY A 64 -2.57 8.31 -11.25
N ASP A 65 -2.33 9.57 -10.96
CA ASP A 65 -1.00 10.15 -10.79
C ASP A 65 -0.64 10.25 -9.30
N MET A 66 0.63 10.02 -8.97
CA MET A 66 1.17 10.33 -7.63
C MET A 66 1.56 11.81 -7.57
N GLU A 67 1.10 12.52 -6.55
CA GLU A 67 1.40 13.93 -6.34
C GLU A 67 1.84 14.15 -4.89
N ASP A 68 2.99 14.79 -4.67
CA ASP A 68 3.40 15.26 -3.35
C ASP A 68 2.85 16.67 -3.13
N LEU A 69 1.98 16.84 -2.14
CA LEU A 69 1.31 18.10 -1.87
C LEU A 69 1.87 18.76 -0.59
N PRO A 70 2.29 20.04 -0.65
CA PRO A 70 2.80 20.74 0.52
C PRO A 70 1.79 20.75 1.69
N GLY A 71 2.24 20.32 2.87
CA GLY A 71 1.42 20.26 4.09
C GLY A 71 0.41 19.10 4.14
N VAL A 72 0.37 18.24 3.11
CA VAL A 72 -0.46 17.03 3.08
C VAL A 72 0.40 15.78 2.86
N GLY A 73 1.44 15.83 2.04
CA GLY A 73 2.27 14.69 1.66
C GLY A 73 1.76 13.96 0.42
N LEU A 74 2.21 12.71 0.26
CA LEU A 74 1.95 11.92 -0.93
C LEU A 74 0.45 11.60 -1.10
N CYS A 75 -0.07 11.90 -2.29
CA CYS A 75 -1.44 11.68 -2.69
C CYS A 75 -1.54 10.91 -4.01
N ILE A 76 -2.66 10.23 -4.23
CA ILE A 76 -3.08 9.76 -5.55
C ILE A 76 -4.16 10.67 -6.09
N ARG A 77 -3.95 11.21 -7.30
CA ARG A 77 -4.95 11.95 -8.06
C ARG A 77 -5.74 10.99 -8.95
N CYS A 78 -7.03 10.84 -8.65
CA CYS A 78 -7.94 10.00 -9.40
C CYS A 78 -8.12 10.50 -10.85
N PRO A 79 -8.01 9.64 -11.87
CA PRO A 79 -8.01 10.05 -13.28
C PRO A 79 -9.39 10.52 -13.78
N TRP A 80 -10.49 10.14 -13.12
CA TRP A 80 -11.83 10.49 -13.59
C TRP A 80 -12.23 11.94 -13.29
N HIS A 81 -11.99 12.41 -12.05
CA HIS A 81 -12.47 13.72 -11.59
C HIS A 81 -11.39 14.56 -10.90
N GLY A 82 -10.15 14.08 -10.84
CA GLY A 82 -9.03 14.80 -10.24
C GLY A 82 -9.08 14.95 -8.72
N ARG A 83 -9.90 14.15 -8.02
CA ARG A 83 -9.89 14.08 -6.55
C ARG A 83 -8.56 13.51 -6.06
N ARG A 84 -8.04 14.05 -4.96
CA ARG A 84 -6.74 13.67 -4.38
C ARG A 84 -6.95 13.00 -3.06
N PHE A 85 -6.31 11.86 -2.86
CA PHE A 85 -6.40 11.06 -1.64
C PHE A 85 -5.00 10.88 -1.08
N GLN A 86 -4.78 11.33 0.15
CA GLN A 86 -3.51 11.13 0.85
C GLN A 86 -3.32 9.64 1.11
N VAL A 87 -2.15 9.08 0.75
CA VAL A 87 -1.93 7.62 0.80
C VAL A 87 -1.84 7.07 2.21
N GLU A 88 -1.39 7.90 3.15
CA GLU A 88 -1.14 7.50 4.53
C GLU A 88 -2.42 7.45 5.38
N SER A 89 -3.31 8.45 5.22
CA SER A 89 -4.56 8.55 5.98
C SER A 89 -5.80 8.11 5.19
N GLY A 90 -5.71 8.04 3.85
CA GLY A 90 -6.85 7.85 2.97
C GLY A 90 -7.77 9.07 2.85
N HIS A 91 -7.40 10.21 3.46
CA HIS A 91 -8.24 11.40 3.41
C HIS A 91 -8.24 12.06 2.04
N GLU A 92 -9.42 12.49 1.60
CA GLU A 92 -9.56 13.34 0.42
C GLU A 92 -9.18 14.79 0.76
N VAL A 93 -8.40 15.42 -0.13
CA VAL A 93 -8.03 16.84 -0.05
C VAL A 93 -9.14 17.69 -0.67
N VAL A 94 -9.88 18.43 0.16
CA VAL A 94 -11.00 19.28 -0.25
C VAL A 94 -10.81 20.68 0.27
N GLY A 95 -10.50 21.64 -0.61
CA GLY A 95 -10.41 23.06 -0.25
C GLY A 95 -9.42 23.35 0.87
N GLY A 96 -8.30 22.62 0.93
CA GLY A 96 -7.28 22.75 1.99
C GLY A 96 -7.61 22.01 3.29
N SER A 97 -8.72 21.26 3.34
CA SER A 97 -9.07 20.38 4.45
C SER A 97 -8.94 18.91 4.06
N LEU A 98 -8.78 18.04 5.05
CA LEU A 98 -8.75 16.58 4.90
C LEU A 98 -10.08 15.98 5.38
N ARG A 99 -10.64 15.05 4.61
CA ARG A 99 -11.88 14.34 4.96
C ARG A 99 -11.72 12.83 4.77
N PRO A 100 -12.13 11.98 5.73
CA PRO A 100 -12.18 10.53 5.54
C PRO A 100 -12.96 10.19 4.26
N SER A 101 -12.33 9.46 3.35
CA SER A 101 -12.91 9.16 2.02
C SER A 101 -12.44 7.82 1.49
N GLN A 102 -11.17 7.48 1.69
CA GLN A 102 -10.57 6.22 1.27
C GLN A 102 -10.19 5.36 2.47
N ARG A 103 -10.49 4.06 2.41
CA ARG A 103 -9.98 3.08 3.37
C ARG A 103 -8.50 2.84 3.12
N THR A 104 -7.70 2.91 4.18
CA THR A 104 -6.32 2.44 4.20
C THR A 104 -6.22 1.14 4.99
N PHE A 105 -5.17 0.38 4.71
CA PHE A 105 -4.87 -0.88 5.35
C PHE A 105 -3.46 -0.83 5.93
N PRO A 106 -3.26 -1.25 7.18
CA PRO A 106 -1.92 -1.38 7.75
C PRO A 106 -1.06 -2.30 6.88
N THR A 107 0.17 -1.88 6.64
CA THR A 107 1.20 -2.62 5.92
C THR A 107 2.31 -3.03 6.89
N GLU A 108 3.01 -4.12 6.60
CA GLU A 108 4.22 -4.53 7.31
C GLU A 108 5.16 -5.24 6.34
N ILE A 109 6.46 -4.93 6.37
CA ILE A 109 7.46 -5.66 5.59
C ILE A 109 8.18 -6.64 6.53
N ARG A 110 8.06 -7.94 6.25
CA ARG A 110 8.69 -9.03 7.02
C ARG A 110 9.59 -9.83 6.08
N ASN A 111 10.88 -9.88 6.37
CA ASN A 111 11.88 -10.61 5.55
C ASN A 111 11.79 -10.25 4.05
N GLY A 112 11.63 -8.97 3.74
CA GLY A 112 11.49 -8.45 2.38
C GLY A 112 10.11 -8.64 1.73
N ALA A 113 9.19 -9.42 2.32
CA ALA A 113 7.84 -9.60 1.81
C ALA A 113 6.86 -8.60 2.44
N LEU A 114 5.88 -8.14 1.67
CA LEU A 114 4.82 -7.24 2.14
C LEU A 114 3.64 -8.03 2.67
N PHE A 115 3.22 -7.70 3.89
CA PHE A 115 1.99 -8.13 4.52
C PHE A 115 1.03 -6.96 4.66
N VAL A 116 -0.27 -7.22 4.51
CA VAL A 116 -1.33 -6.22 4.67
C VAL A 116 -2.36 -6.77 5.64
N ARG A 117 -2.78 -5.95 6.61
CA ARG A 117 -3.82 -6.32 7.57
C ARG A 117 -5.20 -5.96 7.03
N ILE A 118 -6.03 -6.97 6.77
CA ILE A 118 -7.38 -6.80 6.18
C ILE A 118 -8.44 -6.97 7.26
N ASN A 119 -8.36 -6.17 8.33
CA ASN A 119 -9.43 -6.13 9.33
C ASN A 119 -10.24 -4.84 9.11
N PRO A 120 -11.55 -4.91 8.79
CA PRO A 120 -12.34 -3.73 8.52
C PRO A 120 -12.39 -2.88 9.79
N ALA A 121 -11.79 -1.69 9.75
CA ALA A 121 -12.02 -0.68 10.78
C ALA A 121 -13.53 -0.47 10.97
N CYS A 122 -13.99 -0.27 12.21
CA CYS A 122 -15.43 -0.23 12.52
C CYS A 122 -16.17 0.93 11.84
N ASP A 123 -15.44 1.97 11.44
CA ASP A 123 -16.01 3.13 10.77
C ASP A 123 -16.06 2.90 9.25
N SER A 124 -17.23 3.17 8.66
CA SER A 124 -17.41 3.17 7.21
C SER A 124 -16.85 4.46 6.60
N VAL A 125 -16.17 4.30 5.48
CA VAL A 125 -15.71 5.41 4.63
C VAL A 125 -16.30 5.27 3.23
N PRO A 126 -16.45 6.36 2.47
CA PRO A 126 -17.05 6.35 1.13
C PRO A 126 -16.54 5.24 0.18
N SER A 127 -15.24 4.91 0.20
CA SER A 127 -14.67 3.87 -0.66
C SER A 127 -15.20 2.46 -0.40
N ASP A 128 -15.76 2.18 0.79
CA ASP A 128 -16.34 0.87 1.11
C ASP A 128 -17.45 0.46 0.15
N SER A 129 -18.24 1.43 -0.31
CA SER A 129 -19.32 1.20 -1.28
C SER A 129 -18.83 0.73 -2.66
N TYR A 130 -17.51 0.84 -2.91
CA TYR A 130 -16.86 0.43 -4.16
C TYR A 130 -15.86 -0.71 -3.94
N ALA A 131 -15.74 -1.24 -2.72
CA ALA A 131 -14.72 -2.23 -2.35
C ALA A 131 -15.16 -3.68 -2.60
N GLU A 132 -16.47 -3.92 -2.64
CA GLU A 132 -17.02 -5.27 -2.86
C GLU A 132 -16.78 -5.73 -4.30
N THR A 133 -15.88 -6.70 -4.48
CA THR A 133 -15.87 -7.53 -5.67
C THR A 133 -17.06 -8.48 -5.62
N GLU A 134 -17.81 -8.57 -6.71
CA GLU A 134 -19.04 -9.35 -6.89
C GLU A 134 -18.91 -10.84 -6.48
N ALA A 135 -18.97 -11.11 -5.18
CA ALA A 135 -19.25 -12.42 -4.60
C ALA A 135 -20.55 -12.41 -3.77
N ALA A 136 -21.10 -11.23 -3.50
CA ALA A 136 -22.43 -11.05 -2.91
C ALA A 136 -23.43 -10.68 -4.01
N GLY A 137 -23.81 -11.66 -4.82
CA GLY A 137 -24.93 -11.51 -5.74
C GLY A 137 -26.16 -11.00 -4.99
N ASN A 138 -26.73 -9.89 -5.45
CA ASN A 138 -28.07 -9.38 -5.14
C ASN A 138 -28.61 -9.71 -3.74
N ILE A 139 -28.12 -9.01 -2.72
CA ILE A 139 -28.90 -8.82 -1.50
C ILE A 139 -28.84 -7.34 -1.11
N ARG A 140 -29.80 -6.56 -1.63
CA ARG A 140 -30.26 -5.33 -0.94
C ARG A 140 -30.96 -5.77 0.35
N THR A 141 -30.20 -6.10 1.39
CA THR A 141 -30.78 -6.26 2.73
C THR A 141 -30.54 -4.99 3.51
N GLN A 142 -31.64 -4.26 3.73
CA GLN A 142 -31.77 -3.40 4.89
C GLN A 142 -31.58 -4.28 6.14
N ALA A 143 -30.53 -4.04 6.92
CA ALA A 143 -30.45 -4.51 8.30
C ALA A 143 -30.40 -3.24 9.16
N SER A 144 -31.50 -2.76 9.73
CA SER A 144 -32.27 -3.36 10.84
C SER A 144 -31.34 -3.92 11.92
N SER A 145 -31.22 -3.10 12.97
CA SER A 145 -30.69 -3.36 14.31
C SER A 145 -30.68 -4.83 14.74
N SER A 146 -29.49 -5.35 15.02
CA SER A 146 -29.29 -6.30 16.11
C SER A 146 -27.90 -6.10 16.70
N LEU A 147 -27.88 -5.67 17.96
CA LEU A 147 -26.70 -5.44 18.77
C LEU A 147 -25.88 -6.73 18.92
N SER A 148 -24.60 -6.67 18.58
CA SER A 148 -23.58 -7.57 19.12
C SER A 148 -22.35 -6.74 19.45
N LEU A 149 -22.08 -6.64 20.74
CA LEU A 149 -21.00 -5.89 21.37
C LEU A 149 -19.64 -6.44 20.93
N TRP A 150 -18.96 -5.72 20.05
CA TRP A 150 -17.50 -5.71 19.94
C TRP A 150 -17.09 -4.24 19.95
N LEU A 151 -16.91 -3.69 21.16
CA LEU A 151 -16.32 -2.38 21.36
C LEU A 151 -14.86 -2.60 21.75
N ASP A 152 -14.02 -2.91 20.76
CA ASP A 152 -12.59 -2.66 20.87
C ASP A 152 -12.28 -1.49 19.93
N GLY A 153 -11.72 -0.43 20.53
CA GLY A 153 -11.51 0.87 19.88
C GLY A 153 -10.66 0.75 18.62
N CYS A 154 -11.17 1.30 17.52
CA CYS A 154 -10.40 1.47 16.30
C CYS A 154 -9.50 2.71 16.44
N ASP A 155 -8.20 2.49 16.62
CA ASP A 155 -7.21 3.56 16.55
C ASP A 155 -7.03 4.00 15.09
N HIS A 156 -7.47 5.23 14.79
CA HIS A 156 -7.22 5.94 13.55
C HIS A 156 -5.77 6.41 13.51
N GLN A 157 -4.84 5.51 13.24
CA GLN A 157 -3.44 5.89 13.03
C GLN A 157 -3.09 5.84 11.54
N ALA A 158 -2.31 6.82 11.12
CA ALA A 158 -1.58 6.80 9.86
C ALA A 158 -0.70 5.54 9.82
N PHE A 159 -0.87 4.69 8.81
CA PHE A 159 -0.09 3.46 8.68
C PHE A 159 0.80 3.54 7.43
N GLY A 160 2.03 3.98 7.64
CA GLY A 160 3.13 3.79 6.71
C GLY A 160 4.26 3.08 7.44
N VAL A 161 4.77 2.00 6.87
CA VAL A 161 5.89 1.25 7.46
C VAL A 161 7.10 1.28 6.55
N THR A 162 8.24 1.53 7.17
CA THR A 162 9.55 1.36 6.56
C THR A 162 10.11 0.02 7.01
N GLY A 163 10.44 -0.86 6.07
CA GLY A 163 11.17 -2.09 6.34
C GLY A 163 12.21 -2.33 5.26
N GLU A 164 13.31 -2.99 5.61
CA GLU A 164 14.42 -3.20 4.68
C GLU A 164 14.02 -4.20 3.59
N VAL A 165 13.86 -3.72 2.37
CA VAL A 165 13.85 -4.57 1.17
C VAL A 165 15.31 -4.94 0.89
N ALA A 166 15.78 -6.04 1.47
CA ALA A 166 17.15 -6.49 1.28
C ALA A 166 17.42 -6.68 -0.23
N ALA A 167 18.19 -5.77 -0.81
CA ALA A 167 18.71 -5.92 -2.16
C ALA A 167 19.72 -7.08 -2.13
N ALA A 168 19.41 -8.18 -2.82
CA ALA A 168 20.37 -9.26 -3.02
C ALA A 168 21.49 -8.75 -3.93
N ALA A 169 22.57 -8.23 -3.33
CA ALA A 169 23.80 -7.93 -4.03
C ALA A 169 24.52 -9.25 -4.37
N SER A 170 24.55 -9.59 -5.65
CA SER A 170 25.41 -10.64 -6.18
C SER A 170 26.84 -10.13 -6.26
N THR A 171 27.64 -10.44 -5.23
CA THR A 171 29.10 -10.24 -5.25
C THR A 171 29.76 -11.29 -6.15
N PRO A 172 30.52 -10.93 -7.21
CA PRO A 172 31.39 -11.88 -7.88
C PRO A 172 32.63 -12.18 -7.02
N PRO A 173 33.15 -13.42 -7.03
CA PRO A 173 34.28 -13.79 -6.20
C PRO A 173 35.58 -13.09 -6.64
N SER A 174 36.31 -12.63 -5.64
CA SER A 174 37.70 -12.17 -5.70
C SER A 174 38.62 -13.26 -6.26
N ALA A 175 39.36 -12.94 -7.33
CA ALA A 175 40.50 -13.73 -7.78
C ALA A 175 41.81 -13.10 -7.30
N HIS A 176 42.66 -13.96 -6.75
CA HIS A 176 43.95 -13.67 -6.14
C HIS A 176 45.05 -13.24 -7.13
N SER A 177 45.88 -12.33 -6.63
CA SER A 177 47.31 -12.06 -6.85
C SER A 177 48.12 -12.90 -7.85
N SER A 178 48.91 -12.20 -8.68
CA SER A 178 50.35 -12.49 -8.79
C SER A 178 51.12 -11.23 -9.19
N ASP A 179 52.16 -10.97 -8.41
CA ASP A 179 53.21 -10.00 -8.64
C ASP A 179 53.97 -10.27 -9.94
N TYR A 180 54.34 -9.20 -10.66
CA TYR A 180 55.59 -9.18 -11.42
C TYR A 180 56.24 -7.80 -11.27
N ILE A 181 57.49 -7.86 -10.81
CA ILE A 181 58.40 -6.76 -10.52
C ILE A 181 59.03 -6.23 -11.82
N ALA A 182 59.24 -4.91 -11.83
CA ALA A 182 60.23 -4.06 -12.52
C ALA A 182 60.64 -4.32 -13.99
N ASP A 183 60.69 -3.24 -14.77
CA ASP A 183 62.00 -2.71 -15.16
C ASP A 183 61.92 -1.23 -15.58
N GLU A 184 62.94 -0.48 -15.20
CA GLU A 184 63.22 0.85 -15.72
C GLU A 184 63.51 0.80 -17.21
N PHE A 185 63.11 1.81 -18.00
CA PHE A 185 63.97 2.29 -19.09
C PHE A 185 63.60 3.73 -19.47
N LEU A 186 64.63 4.57 -19.45
CA LEU A 186 64.74 5.92 -20.00
C LEU A 186 64.02 6.10 -21.35
N PHE A 187 63.31 7.21 -21.53
CA PHE A 187 63.62 8.33 -22.46
C PHE A 187 62.68 9.51 -22.23
#